data_AF-A0A9X6JHH7-F1
#
_entry.id   AF-A0A9X6JHH7-F1
#
_cell.length_a   1.000
_cell.length_b   1.000
_cell.length_c   1.000
_cell.angle_alpha   90.00
_cell.angle_beta   90.00
_cell.angle_gamma   90.00
#
_symmetry.space_group_name_H-M   'P 1'
#
loop_
_entity.id
_entity.type
_entity.pdbx_description
1 polymer ?
#
loop_
_entity_poly.entity_id
_entity_poly.type
_entity_poly.pdbx_seq_one_letter_code
_entity_poly.pdbx_strand_id
1 'polypeptide(L)' 'MTSTQVKKLLEKNKTNTISGFKNRHNGEKLDAKLSYVIQKQRIMFINEKKK' A
#
# COMPACT_ATOMS: atom_id res chain seq x y z
N MET A 1 -0.21 -2.14 11.69
CA MET A 1 -1.17 -2.20 10.57
C MET A 1 -2.53 -2.57 11.13
N THR A 2 -3.54 -1.73 10.94
CA THR A 2 -4.89 -1.98 11.46
C THR A 2 -5.72 -2.75 10.43
N SER A 3 -6.47 -3.75 10.89
CA SER A 3 -7.36 -4.61 10.09
C SER A 3 -8.30 -3.82 9.16
N THR A 4 -8.66 -2.60 9.55
CA THR A 4 -9.46 -1.65 8.78
C THR A 4 -8.86 -1.28 7.42
N GLN A 5 -7.53 -1.26 7.30
CA GLN A 5 -6.83 -0.97 6.03
C GLN A 5 -6.93 -2.16 5.07
N VAL A 6 -6.85 -3.39 5.59
CA VAL A 6 -6.99 -4.64 4.83
C VAL A 6 -8.44 -4.82 4.35
N LYS A 7 -9.42 -4.48 5.19
CA LYS A 7 -10.83 -4.54 4.80
C LYS A 7 -11.14 -3.59 3.63
N LYS A 8 -10.65 -2.35 3.68
CA LYS A 8 -10.78 -1.38 2.57
C LYS A 8 -10.05 -1.84 1.31
N LEU A 9 -8.93 -2.56 1.44
CA LEU A 9 -8.21 -3.13 0.31
C LEU A 9 -9.06 -4.18 -0.42
N LEU A 10 -9.74 -5.04 0.32
CA LEU A 10 -10.64 -6.07 -0.23
C LEU A 10 -11.92 -5.46 -0.83
N GLU A 11 -12.48 -4.43 -0.20
CA GLU A 11 -13.73 -3.80 -0.66
C GLU A 11 -13.54 -2.83 -1.83
N LYS A 12 -12.44 -2.05 -1.84
CA LYS A 12 -12.20 -0.98 -2.84
C LYS A 12 -11.03 -1.26 -3.77
N ASN A 13 -10.38 -2.42 -3.68
CA ASN A 13 -9.15 -2.79 -4.41
C ASN A 13 -7.96 -1.83 -4.22
N LYS A 14 -8.07 -0.89 -3.28
CA LYS A 14 -7.06 0.13 -2.97
C LYS A 14 -7.10 0.47 -1.48
N THR A 15 -5.94 0.69 -0.87
CA THR A 15 -5.83 1.30 0.45
C THR A 15 -5.65 2.81 0.32
N ASN A 16 -6.01 3.51 1.39
CA ASN A 16 -5.48 4.86 1.60
C ASN A 16 -3.95 4.83 1.76
N THR A 17 -3.33 6.00 1.73
CA THR A 17 -1.90 6.13 2.04
C THR A 17 -1.61 5.52 3.41
N ILE A 18 -0.83 4.44 3.41
CA ILE A 18 -0.34 3.80 4.62
C ILE A 18 1.02 4.42 4.88
N SER A 19 1.09 5.21 5.95
CA SER A 19 2.34 5.74 6.47
C SER A 19 3.01 4.74 7.41
N GLY A 20 4.34 4.70 7.37
CA GLY A 20 5.13 3.83 8.25
C GLY A 20 5.72 2.59 7.59
N PHE A 21 5.73 2.48 6.26
CA PHE A 21 6.70 1.57 5.64
C PHE A 21 8.08 2.12 5.93
N LYS A 22 9.01 1.27 6.37
CA LYS A 22 10.40 1.66 6.56
C LYS A 22 11.23 0.92 5.54
N ASN A 23 11.98 1.66 4.72
CA ASN A 23 12.98 1.03 3.87
C ASN A 23 13.99 0.34 4.78
N ARG A 24 14.14 -0.97 4.65
CA ARG A 24 15.06 -1.76 5.47
C ARG A 24 16.51 -1.33 5.27
N HIS A 25 16.84 -0.81 4.08
CA HIS A 25 18.21 -0.46 3.70
C HIS A 25 18.57 0.97 4.12
N ASN A 26 17.66 1.93 3.92
CA ASN A 26 17.95 3.35 4.16
C ASN A 26 17.34 3.88 5.47
N GLY A 27 16.47 3.10 6.11
CA GLY A 27 15.72 3.52 7.30
C GLY A 27 14.65 4.59 7.04
N GLU A 28 14.51 5.06 5.80
CA GLU A 28 13.54 6.07 5.38
C GLU A 28 12.11 5.56 5.58
N LYS A 29 11.28 6.42 6.18
CA LYS A 29 9.84 6.19 6.27
C LYS A 29 9.22 6.58 4.94
N LEU A 30 8.54 5.63 4.33
CA LEU A 30 7.86 5.78 3.06
C LEU A 30 6.36 5.64 3.28
N ASP A 31 5.64 6.60 2.73
CA ASP A 31 4.19 6.59 2.70
C ASP A 31 3.77 6.01 1.35
N ALA A 32 3.02 4.91 1.36
CA ALA A 32 2.64 4.23 0.13
C ALA A 32 1.17 3.81 0.15
N LYS A 33 0.56 3.81 -1.04
CA LYS A 33 -0.78 3.24 -1.26
C LYS A 33 -0.60 1.82 -1.80
N LEU A 34 -1.45 0.89 -1.37
CA LEU A 34 -1.48 -0.47 -1.90
C LEU A 34 -2.70 -0.63 -2.80
N SER A 35 -2.55 -1.31 -3.92
CA SER A 35 -3.67 -1.81 -4.73
C SER A 35 -3.72 -3.32 -4.65
N TYR A 36 -4.92 -3.87 -4.55
CA TYR A 36 -5.15 -5.29 -4.77
C TYR A 36 -5.56 -5.49 -6.23
N VAL A 37 -4.71 -6.18 -6.98
CA VAL A 37 -4.99 -6.55 -8.36
C VAL A 37 -5.67 -7.90 -8.34
N ILE A 38 -7.00 -7.91 -8.41
CA ILE A 38 -7.81 -9.14 -8.44
C ILE A 38 -7.33 -10.09 -9.54
N GLN A 39 -7.04 -9.56 -10.74
CA GLN A 39 -6.59 -10.34 -11.90
C GLN A 39 -5.30 -11.12 -11.68
N LYS A 40 -4.42 -10.63 -10.79
CA LYS A 40 -3.14 -11.28 -10.46
C LYS A 40 -3.12 -11.84 -9.04
N GLN A 41 -4.23 -11.72 -8.31
CA GLN A 41 -4.37 -12.01 -6.88
C GLN A 41 -3.17 -11.48 -6.05
N ARG A 42 -2.65 -10.30 -6.41
CA ARG A 42 -1.45 -9.72 -5.81
C ARG A 42 -1.68 -8.32 -5.32
N ILE A 43 -1.03 -8.01 -4.20
CA ILE A 43 -0.95 -6.66 -3.64
C ILE A 43 0.24 -5.97 -4.29
N MET A 44 0.03 -4.79 -4.87
CA MET A 44 1.08 -3.98 -5.48
C MET A 44 1.15 -2.61 -4.82
N PHE A 45 2.36 -2.08 -4.67
CA PHE A 45 2.55 -0.69 -4.28
C PHE A 45 2.19 0.23 -5.45
N ILE A 46 1.30 1.17 -5.20
CA ILE A 46 1.02 2.27 -6.11
C ILE A 46 1.97 3.39 -5.72
N ASN A 47 3.15 3.43 -6.34
CA ASN A 47 3.98 4.62 -6.31
C ASN A 47 3.39 5.62 -7.30
N GLU A 48 2.71 6.65 -6.80
CA GLU A 48 2.58 7.89 -7.56
C GLU A 48 4.02 8.42 -7.69
N LYS A 49 4.68 8.14 -8.82
CA LYS A 49 5.95 8.77 -9.16
C LYS A 49 5.73 10.26 -8.97
N LYS A 50 6.32 10.85 -7.92
CA LYS A 50 6.43 12.30 -7.81
C LYS A 50 7.23 12.73 -9.05
N LYS A 51 6.53 13.39 -9.96
CA LYS A 51 7.08 14.03 -11.14
C LYS A 51 7.99 15.17 -10.71
#